data_AF-A0A1L6PCF0-F1
#
_entry.id   AF-A0A1L6PCF0-F1
#
_cell.length_a   1.000
_cell.length_b   1.000
_cell.length_c   1.000
_cell.angle_alpha   90.00
_cell.angle_beta   90.00
_cell.angle_gamma   90.00
#
_symmetry.space_group_name_H-M   'P 1'
#
loop_
_entity.id
_entity.type
_entity.pdbx_description
1 polymer ?
#
loop_
_entity_poly.entity_id
_entity_poly.type
_entity_poly.pdbx_seq_one_letter_code
_entity_poly.pdbx_strand_id
1 'polypeptide(L)'
;MSRPLPKDEQIRTEMEAELGESRSLGRRATVSNVGKRLGVTHATFYRNYPDQIEWFTAQLVARREAAVTVNDMTKHEDDLDRLRRENTNQLSMDKAALEDKLQTLGRIASLDQHRRHRAEH
;
A
#
# COMPACT_ATOMS: atom_id res chain seq x y z
N MET A 1 6.62 -18.53 -48.15
CA MET A 1 5.38 -17.71 -48.15
C MET A 1 5.55 -16.61 -47.11
N SER A 2 5.53 -15.33 -47.51
CA SER A 2 5.70 -14.22 -46.59
C SER A 2 4.39 -13.98 -45.85
N ARG A 3 4.36 -14.26 -44.54
CA ARG A 3 3.19 -13.94 -43.71
C ARG A 3 3.08 -12.41 -43.67
N PRO A 4 1.92 -11.82 -43.99
CA PRO A 4 1.76 -10.38 -43.91
C PRO A 4 2.03 -9.91 -42.48
N LEU A 5 2.72 -8.77 -42.37
CA LEU A 5 3.01 -8.17 -41.07
C LEU A 5 1.69 -7.78 -40.37
N PRO A 6 1.57 -7.98 -39.05
CA PRO A 6 0.41 -7.53 -38.30
C PRO A 6 0.22 -6.02 -38.41
N LYS A 7 -1.03 -5.56 -38.38
CA LYS A 7 -1.32 -4.13 -38.31
C LYS A 7 -1.04 -3.59 -36.91
N ASP A 8 -0.78 -2.30 -36.82
CA ASP A 8 -0.55 -1.59 -35.55
C ASP A 8 -1.68 -1.80 -34.54
N GLU A 9 -2.94 -1.83 -34.99
CA GLU A 9 -4.09 -2.12 -34.14
C GLU A 9 -4.02 -3.53 -33.54
N GLN A 10 -3.63 -4.54 -34.33
CA GLN A 10 -3.47 -5.91 -33.84
C GLN A 10 -2.33 -6.02 -32.82
N ILE A 11 -1.23 -5.30 -33.07
CA ILE A 11 -0.10 -5.20 -32.14
C ILE A 11 -0.57 -4.60 -30.82
N ARG A 12 -1.33 -3.49 -30.88
CA ARG A 12 -1.84 -2.80 -29.70
C ARG A 12 -2.81 -3.68 -28.89
N THR A 13 -3.73 -4.36 -29.54
CA THR A 13 -4.66 -5.30 -28.87
C THR A 13 -3.92 -6.41 -28.14
N GLU A 14 -2.90 -7.02 -28.76
CA GLU A 14 -2.12 -8.08 -28.10
C GLU A 14 -1.23 -7.55 -26.96
N MET A 15 -0.74 -6.31 -27.08
CA MET A 15 -0.02 -5.67 -25.99
C MET A 15 -0.92 -5.39 -24.78
N GLU A 16 -2.14 -4.91 -25.00
CA GLU A 16 -3.14 -4.75 -23.93
C GLU A 16 -3.49 -6.11 -23.28
N ALA A 17 -3.70 -7.14 -24.10
CA ALA A 17 -3.95 -8.49 -23.61
C ALA A 17 -2.78 -9.01 -22.75
N GLU A 18 -1.53 -8.84 -23.20
CA GLU A 18 -0.34 -9.23 -22.43
C GLU A 18 -0.23 -8.44 -21.11
N LEU A 19 -0.58 -7.15 -21.08
CA LEU A 19 -0.59 -6.35 -19.85
C LEU A 19 -1.59 -6.90 -18.84
N GLY A 20 -2.81 -7.21 -19.28
CA GLY A 20 -3.89 -7.75 -18.45
C GLY A 20 -3.62 -9.18 -17.98
N GLU A 21 -3.16 -10.05 -18.86
CA GLU A 21 -2.85 -11.43 -18.53
C GLU A 21 -1.64 -11.50 -17.57
N SER A 22 -0.60 -10.70 -17.82
CA SER A 22 0.55 -10.65 -16.94
C SER A 22 0.19 -10.14 -15.54
N ARG A 23 -0.81 -9.25 -15.44
CA ARG A 23 -1.39 -8.85 -14.15
C ARG A 23 -2.07 -10.01 -13.46
N SER A 24 -2.91 -10.75 -14.17
CA SER A 24 -3.66 -11.87 -13.61
C SER A 24 -2.75 -13.00 -13.13
N LEU A 25 -1.64 -13.23 -13.84
CA LEU A 25 -0.65 -14.26 -13.52
C LEU A 25 0.48 -13.78 -12.59
N GLY A 26 0.48 -12.51 -12.18
CA GLY A 26 1.55 -11.93 -11.37
C GLY A 26 2.93 -11.92 -12.05
N ARG A 27 2.99 -12.01 -13.39
CA ARG A 27 4.24 -12.01 -14.16
C ARG A 27 4.52 -10.64 -14.79
N ARG A 28 5.76 -10.47 -15.28
CA ARG A 28 6.14 -9.28 -16.04
C ARG A 28 5.66 -9.41 -17.50
N ALA A 29 4.93 -8.40 -17.96
CA ALA A 29 4.57 -8.26 -19.36
C ALA A 29 5.81 -7.90 -20.20
N THR A 30 6.00 -8.55 -21.34
CA THR A 30 7.16 -8.32 -22.22
C THR A 30 6.79 -8.27 -23.70
N VAL A 31 7.50 -7.42 -24.45
CA VAL A 31 7.36 -7.32 -25.92
C VAL A 31 7.66 -8.66 -26.59
N SER A 32 8.59 -9.45 -26.04
CA SER A 32 8.92 -10.78 -26.55
C SER A 32 7.74 -11.76 -26.50
N ASN A 33 6.88 -11.67 -25.48
CA ASN A 33 5.70 -12.53 -25.39
C ASN A 33 4.64 -12.12 -26.41
N VAL A 34 4.46 -10.82 -26.62
CA VAL A 34 3.58 -10.28 -27.68
C VAL A 34 4.08 -10.73 -29.05
N GLY A 35 5.39 -10.62 -29.31
CA GLY A 35 6.02 -11.10 -30.55
C GLY A 35 5.80 -12.59 -30.78
N LYS A 36 5.93 -13.43 -29.73
CA LYS A 36 5.65 -14.87 -29.82
C LYS A 36 4.20 -15.17 -30.22
N ARG A 37 3.22 -14.46 -29.66
CA ARG A 37 1.78 -14.63 -30.00
C ARG A 37 1.50 -14.28 -31.45
N LEU A 38 2.08 -13.18 -31.91
CA LEU A 38 1.88 -12.68 -33.26
C LEU A 38 2.78 -13.37 -34.31
N GLY A 39 3.72 -14.21 -33.87
CA GLY A 39 4.73 -14.81 -34.75
C GLY A 39 5.69 -13.78 -35.36
N VAL A 40 5.91 -12.66 -34.66
CA VAL A 40 6.77 -11.56 -35.09
C VAL A 40 8.10 -11.64 -34.34
N THR A 41 9.21 -11.60 -35.07
CA THR A 41 10.53 -11.62 -34.45
C THR A 41 10.81 -10.31 -33.70
N HIS A 42 11.68 -10.38 -32.70
CA HIS A 42 12.08 -9.20 -31.93
C HIS A 42 12.65 -8.08 -32.83
N ALA A 43 13.50 -8.43 -33.79
CA ALA A 43 14.07 -7.46 -34.74
C ALA A 43 12.98 -6.80 -35.60
N THR A 44 12.00 -7.57 -36.08
CA THR A 44 10.85 -7.04 -36.82
C THR A 44 10.03 -6.08 -35.96
N PHE A 45 9.88 -6.38 -34.67
CA PHE A 45 9.10 -5.55 -33.75
C PHE A 45 9.71 -4.15 -33.58
N TYR A 46 11.01 -4.10 -33.28
CA TYR A 46 11.75 -2.85 -33.07
C TYR A 46 11.89 -2.02 -34.35
N ARG A 47 11.91 -2.68 -35.52
CA ARG A 47 12.05 -1.99 -36.81
C ARG A 47 10.74 -1.39 -37.31
N ASN A 48 9.60 -2.04 -37.07
CA ASN A 48 8.33 -1.66 -37.69
C ASN A 48 7.31 -1.04 -36.72
N TYR A 49 7.47 -1.24 -35.41
CA TYR A 49 6.49 -0.76 -34.42
C TYR A 49 7.14 0.01 -33.24
N PRO A 50 7.99 1.02 -33.51
CA PRO A 50 8.64 1.80 -32.44
C PRO A 50 7.62 2.48 -31.52
N ASP A 51 6.57 3.08 -32.09
CA ASP A 51 5.54 3.79 -31.33
C ASP A 51 4.76 2.87 -30.38
N GLN A 52 4.55 1.61 -30.80
CA GLN A 52 3.87 0.62 -29.96
C GLN A 52 4.77 0.17 -28.80
N ILE A 53 6.08 0.04 -29.05
CA ILE A 53 7.06 -0.27 -27.99
C ILE A 53 7.15 0.88 -26.98
N GLU A 54 7.16 2.12 -27.45
CA GLU A 54 7.18 3.31 -26.60
C GLU A 54 5.93 3.35 -25.72
N TRP A 55 4.74 3.21 -26.33
CA TRP A 55 3.48 3.15 -25.60
C TRP A 55 3.46 2.01 -24.57
N PHE A 56 3.90 0.81 -24.95
CA PHE A 56 3.94 -0.34 -24.05
C PHE A 56 4.88 -0.10 -22.86
N THR A 57 6.03 0.51 -23.12
CA THR A 57 7.02 0.85 -22.10
C THR A 57 6.48 1.89 -21.14
N ALA A 58 5.83 2.94 -21.66
CA ALA A 58 5.16 3.95 -20.84
C ALA A 58 4.12 3.32 -19.90
N GLN A 59 3.33 2.35 -20.39
CA GLN A 59 2.37 1.66 -19.53
C GLN A 59 3.00 0.76 -18.47
N LEU A 60 4.14 0.12 -18.78
CA LEU A 60 4.89 -0.61 -17.77
C LEU A 60 5.43 0.31 -16.66
N VAL A 61 5.89 1.52 -17.02
CA VAL A 61 6.37 2.52 -16.07
C VAL A 61 5.22 3.04 -15.21
N ALA A 62 4.14 3.52 -15.82
CA ALA A 62 2.96 4.02 -15.10
C ALA A 62 2.39 2.97 -14.12
N ARG A 63 2.38 1.70 -14.54
CA ARG A 63 1.95 0.60 -13.65
C ARG A 63 2.90 0.38 -12.48
N ARG A 64 4.20 0.52 -12.68
CA ARG A 64 5.19 0.39 -11.59
C ARG A 64 5.03 1.52 -10.59
N GLU A 65 4.82 2.74 -11.07
CA GLU A 65 4.59 3.93 -10.23
C GLU A 65 3.30 3.80 -9.43
N ALA A 66 2.21 3.32 -10.05
CA ALA A 66 0.96 3.01 -9.37
C ALA A 66 1.13 1.94 -8.27
N ALA A 67 1.92 0.90 -8.52
CA ALA A 67 2.18 -0.15 -7.52
C ALA A 67 3.01 0.38 -6.33
N VAL A 68 3.97 1.28 -6.58
CA VAL A 68 4.77 1.91 -5.52
C VAL A 68 3.91 2.83 -4.66
N THR A 69 3.05 3.66 -5.28
CA THR A 69 2.16 4.57 -4.56
C THR A 69 1.15 3.84 -3.69
N VAL A 70 0.55 2.75 -4.18
CA VAL A 70 -0.36 1.93 -3.37
C VAL A 70 0.37 1.35 -2.15
N ASN A 71 1.57 0.79 -2.34
CA ASN A 71 2.35 0.22 -1.24
C ASN A 71 2.77 1.27 -0.21
N ASP A 72 3.08 2.49 -0.65
CA ASP A 72 3.40 3.60 0.24
C ASP A 72 2.17 4.03 1.07
N MET A 73 1.00 4.17 0.43
CA MET A 73 -0.26 4.48 1.12
C MET A 73 -0.61 3.43 2.18
N THR A 74 -0.48 2.13 1.87
CA THR A 74 -0.76 1.06 2.85
C THR A 74 0.17 1.13 4.05
N LYS A 75 1.46 1.44 3.84
CA LYS A 75 2.41 1.63 4.94
C LYS A 75 2.08 2.84 5.81
N HIS A 76 1.65 3.95 5.20
CA HIS A 76 1.21 5.13 5.95
C HIS A 76 -0.05 4.85 6.77
N GLU A 77 -0.99 4.05 6.25
CA GLU A 77 -2.18 3.63 7.00
C GLU A 77 -1.82 2.72 8.19
N ASP A 78 -0.94 1.74 7.99
CA ASP A 78 -0.46 0.87 9.08
C ASP A 78 0.25 1.68 10.19
N ASP A 79 1.04 2.70 9.82
CA ASP A 79 1.73 3.55 10.79
C ASP A 79 0.76 4.45 11.57
N LEU A 80 -0.25 5.01 10.91
CA LEU A 80 -1.30 5.79 11.56
C LEU A 80 -2.12 4.95 12.55
N ASP A 81 -2.46 3.72 12.19
CA ASP A 81 -3.19 2.81 13.09
C ASP A 81 -2.34 2.39 14.29
N ARG A 82 -1.03 2.21 14.10
CA ARG A 82 -0.09 2.02 15.22
C ARG A 82 -0.09 3.22 16.16
N LEU A 83 0.04 4.43 15.63
CA LEU A 83 0.04 5.66 16.42
C LEU A 83 -1.28 5.88 17.17
N ARG A 84 -2.42 5.55 16.56
CA ARG A 84 -3.74 5.61 17.23
C ARG A 84 -3.84 4.65 18.41
N ARG A 85 -3.33 3.42 18.26
CA ARG A 85 -3.28 2.44 19.36
C ARG A 85 -2.37 2.90 20.48
N GLU A 86 -1.19 3.42 20.13
CA GLU A 86 -0.23 3.94 21.12
C GLU A 86 -0.81 5.12 21.91
N ASN A 87 -1.43 6.10 21.23
CA ASN A 87 -2.10 7.22 21.90
C ASN A 87 -3.24 6.74 22.83
N THR A 88 -4.03 5.77 22.40
CA THR A 88 -5.12 5.22 23.24
C THR A 88 -4.56 4.55 24.50
N ASN A 89 -3.46 3.79 24.37
CA ASN A 89 -2.82 3.13 25.49
C ASN A 89 -2.23 4.14 26.48
N GLN A 90 -1.56 5.19 25.98
CA GLN A 90 -1.00 6.25 26.84
C GLN A 90 -2.10 6.97 27.62
N LEU A 91 -3.21 7.36 26.96
CA LEU A 91 -4.35 7.99 27.63
C LEU A 91 -4.98 7.08 28.69
N SER A 92 -5.06 5.77 28.42
CA SER A 92 -5.58 4.81 29.40
C SER A 92 -4.67 4.68 30.62
N MET A 93 -3.34 4.69 30.42
CA MET A 93 -2.38 4.63 31.52
C MET A 93 -2.41 5.90 32.36
N ASP A 94 -2.43 7.07 31.72
CA ASP A 94 -2.50 8.36 32.42
C ASP A 94 -3.79 8.47 33.23
N LYS A 95 -4.91 8.02 32.66
CA LYS A 95 -6.19 7.96 33.40
C LYS A 95 -6.08 7.08 34.64
N ALA A 96 -5.53 5.87 34.51
CA ALA A 96 -5.35 4.96 35.66
C ALA A 96 -4.43 5.57 36.73
N ALA A 97 -3.36 6.24 36.32
CA ALA A 97 -2.44 6.93 37.24
C ALA A 97 -3.12 8.11 37.97
N LEU A 98 -4.02 8.83 37.30
CA LEU A 98 -4.80 9.90 37.92
C LEU A 98 -5.86 9.35 38.89
N GLU A 99 -6.52 8.25 38.56
CA GLU A 99 -7.50 7.58 39.42
C GLU A 99 -6.84 7.05 40.71
N ASP A 100 -5.65 6.45 40.62
CA ASP A 100 -4.88 5.98 41.78
C ASP A 100 -4.46 7.14 42.72
N LYS A 101 -4.01 8.26 42.15
CA LYS A 101 -3.69 9.48 42.92
C LYS A 101 -4.91 10.02 43.66
N LEU A 102 -6.08 10.07 42.99
CA LEU A 102 -7.32 10.53 43.60
C LEU A 102 -7.76 9.63 44.76
N GLN A 103 -7.68 8.31 44.60
CA GLN A 103 -7.98 7.37 45.70
C GLN A 103 -7.03 7.53 46.89
N THR A 104 -5.74 7.72 46.61
CA THR A 104 -4.74 7.95 47.65
C THR A 104 -5.02 9.23 48.44
N LEU A 105 -5.32 10.33 47.76
CA LEU A 105 -5.69 11.60 48.40
C LEU A 105 -6.98 11.47 49.24
N GLY A 106 -7.99 10.77 48.74
CA GLY A 106 -9.23 10.52 49.47
C GLY A 106 -9.04 9.71 50.76
N ARG A 107 -8.15 8.70 50.72
CA ARG A 107 -7.77 7.93 51.93
C ARG A 107 -7.06 8.79 52.96
N ILE A 108 -6.12 9.63 52.55
CA ILE A 108 -5.38 10.54 53.45
C ILE A 108 -6.36 11.51 54.13
N ALA A 109 -7.26 12.14 53.36
CA ALA A 109 -8.26 13.05 53.91
C ALA A 109 -9.19 12.38 54.94
N SER A 110 -9.61 11.16 54.67
CA SER A 110 -10.46 10.38 55.59
C SER A 110 -9.74 10.02 56.89
N LEU A 111 -8.45 9.68 56.81
CA LEU A 111 -7.62 9.39 57.98
C LEU A 111 -7.41 10.65 58.85
N ASP A 112 -7.17 11.81 58.23
CA ASP A 112 -7.05 13.08 58.94
C ASP A 112 -8.36 13.47 59.65
N GLN A 113 -9.51 13.25 59.01
CA GLN A 113 -10.81 13.51 59.63
C GLN A 113 -11.05 12.60 60.85
N HIS A 114 -10.68 11.31 60.76
CA HIS A 114 -10.81 10.38 61.87
C HIS A 114 -9.87 10.73 63.04
N ARG A 115 -8.66 11.23 62.75
CA ARG A 115 -7.72 11.72 63.77
C ARG A 115 -8.24 12.96 64.50
N ARG A 116 -8.89 13.89 63.79
CA ARG A 116 -9.50 15.09 64.38
C ARG A 116 -10.66 14.73 65.31
N HIS A 117 -11.57 13.85 64.87
CA HIS A 117 -12.68 13.39 65.72
C HIS A 117 -12.22 12.64 66.98
N ARG A 118 -11.07 11.96 66.94
CA ARG A 118 -10.50 11.28 68.11
C ARG A 118 -9.80 12.23 69.10
N ALA A 119 -9.39 13.41 68.66
CA ALA A 119 -8.74 14.40 69.51
C ALA A 119 -9.73 15.31 70.27
N GLU A 120 -11.02 15.27 69.89
CA GLU A 120 -12.10 16.08 70.47
C GLU A 120 -12.95 15.32 71.51
N HIS A 121 -12.58 14.07 71.84
CA HIS A 121 -13.20 13.21 72.85
C HIS A 121 -12.19 12.78 73.91
#